data_AF-A0A3M1QFK3-F1
#
_entry.id   AF-A0A3M1QFK3-F1
#
_cell.length_a   1.000
_cell.length_b   1.000
_cell.length_c   1.000
_cell.angle_alpha   90.00
_cell.angle_beta   90.00
_cell.angle_gamma   90.00
#
_symmetry.space_group_name_H-M   'P 1'
#
loop_
_entity.id
_entity.type
_entity.pdbx_description
1 polymer ?
#
loop_
_entity_poly.entity_id
_entity_poly.type
_entity_poly.pdbx_seq_one_letter_code
_entity_poly.pdbx_strand_id
1 'polypeptide(L)'
;MDPILYHGGYIVEISEAILEDQVGLNVQQVSMVETIRQHATEFVYVFWENQSLSVVDLYDYVRQEASTPLIVIQHYCDKLLSGKIGKLHETYVEGIQLISQSAQQIRTELQHFEEDLYDFIQRMGFET
;
A
#
# COMPACT_ATOMS: atom_id res chain seq x y z
N MET A 1 7.68 -15.37 3.33
CA MET A 1 6.43 -14.64 3.09
C MET A 1 6.74 -13.61 2.04
N ASP A 2 5.89 -13.44 1.04
CA ASP A 2 6.05 -12.41 0.00
C ASP A 2 6.11 -11.02 0.67
N PRO A 3 7.19 -10.23 0.49
CA PRO A 3 7.35 -8.92 1.12
C PRO A 3 6.22 -7.94 0.81
N ILE A 4 5.69 -7.96 -0.42
CA ILE A 4 4.62 -7.07 -0.87
C ILE A 4 3.34 -7.37 -0.08
N LEU A 5 2.96 -8.65 -0.01
CA LEU A 5 1.77 -9.08 0.71
C LEU A 5 1.92 -8.94 2.23
N TYR A 6 3.13 -9.16 2.77
CA TYR A 6 3.42 -8.95 4.18
C TYR A 6 3.17 -7.49 4.59
N HIS A 7 3.77 -6.53 3.86
CA HIS A 7 3.58 -5.11 4.15
C HIS A 7 2.14 -4.66 3.87
N GLY A 8 1.50 -5.18 2.83
CA GLY A 8 0.09 -4.89 2.54
C GLY A 8 -0.83 -5.32 3.68
N GLY A 9 -0.66 -6.54 4.19
CA GLY A 9 -1.39 -7.04 5.36
C GLY A 9 -1.09 -6.24 6.62
N TYR A 10 0.18 -5.88 6.83
CA TYR A 10 0.59 -5.08 8.00
C TYR A 10 -0.06 -3.69 8.03
N ILE A 11 -0.24 -3.05 6.87
CA ILE A 11 -1.00 -1.79 6.77
C ILE A 11 -2.45 -1.99 7.20
N VAL A 12 -3.09 -3.09 6.79
CA VAL A 12 -4.48 -3.42 7.18
C VAL A 12 -4.57 -3.59 8.69
N GLU A 13 -3.70 -4.40 9.29
CA GLU A 13 -3.69 -4.67 10.74
C GLU A 13 -3.52 -3.40 11.58
N ILE A 14 -2.55 -2.55 11.24
CA ILE A 14 -2.34 -1.29 11.97
C ILE A 14 -3.57 -0.38 11.83
N SER A 15 -4.14 -0.30 10.63
CA SER A 15 -5.31 0.55 10.38
C SER A 15 -6.53 0.06 11.16
N GLU A 16 -6.73 -1.25 11.27
CA GLU A 16 -7.78 -1.85 12.09
C GLU A 16 -7.59 -1.53 13.57
N ALA A 17 -6.37 -1.71 14.11
CA ALA A 17 -6.08 -1.40 15.51
C ALA A 17 -6.35 0.08 15.86
N ILE A 18 -6.01 1.01 14.96
CA ILE A 18 -6.32 2.45 15.13
C ILE A 18 -7.84 2.70 15.12
N LEU A 19 -8.56 2.04 14.21
CA LEU A 19 -10.01 2.18 14.06
C LEU A 19 -10.81 1.49 15.17
N GLU A 20 -10.24 0.53 15.90
CA GLU A 20 -10.88 -0.08 17.06
C GLU A 20 -10.81 0.82 18.30
N ASP A 21 -9.71 1.55 18.49
CA ASP A 21 -9.49 2.42 19.66
C ASP A 21 -10.10 3.82 19.48
N GLN A 22 -9.85 4.49 18.33
CA GLN A 22 -10.34 5.82 17.94
C GLN A 22 -10.17 6.98 18.96
N VAL A 23 -9.46 6.78 20.07
CA VAL A 23 -9.26 7.76 21.14
C VAL A 23 -8.59 9.02 20.62
N GLY A 24 -9.34 10.12 20.58
CA GLY A 24 -8.82 11.43 20.19
C GLY A 24 -8.69 11.63 18.67
N LEU A 25 -9.22 10.71 17.86
CA LEU A 25 -9.41 10.96 16.43
C LEU A 25 -10.68 11.78 16.19
N ASN A 26 -10.58 12.76 15.29
CA ASN A 26 -11.76 13.43 14.75
C ASN A 26 -12.34 12.66 13.54
N VAL A 27 -13.56 13.01 13.14
CA VAL A 27 -14.29 12.34 12.04
C VAL A 27 -13.49 12.31 10.73
N GLN A 28 -12.76 13.39 10.40
CA GLN A 28 -11.95 13.41 9.18
C GLN A 28 -10.76 12.45 9.29
N GLN A 29 -10.10 12.39 10.44
CA GLN A 29 -8.98 11.48 10.67
C GLN A 29 -9.46 10.01 10.62
N VAL A 30 -10.59 9.69 11.24
CA VAL A 30 -11.21 8.35 11.14
C VAL A 30 -11.46 7.96 9.69
N SER A 31 -12.13 8.83 8.93
CA SER A 31 -12.42 8.58 7.51
C SER A 31 -11.16 8.37 6.66
N MET A 32 -10.06 9.06 6.97
CA MET A 32 -8.78 8.84 6.29
C MET A 32 -8.16 7.49 6.63
N VAL A 33 -8.21 7.05 7.89
CA VAL A 33 -7.71 5.73 8.28
C VAL A 33 -8.58 4.61 7.68
N GLU A 34 -9.89 4.79 7.60
CA GLU A 34 -10.80 3.87 6.88
C GLU A 34 -10.42 3.75 5.40
N THR A 35 -10.12 4.88 4.76
CA THR A 35 -9.71 4.93 3.35
C THR A 35 -8.36 4.24 3.14
N ILE A 36 -7.41 4.45 4.05
CA ILE A 36 -6.11 3.73 4.04
C ILE A 36 -6.36 2.22 4.11
N ARG A 37 -7.15 1.75 5.08
CA ARG A 37 -7.46 0.33 5.25
C ARG A 37 -8.09 -0.23 3.99
N GLN A 38 -9.10 0.44 3.43
CA GLN A 38 -9.80 -0.01 2.23
C GLN A 38 -8.84 -0.20 1.05
N HIS A 39 -8.00 0.79 0.77
CA HIS A 39 -7.02 0.69 -0.33
C HIS A 39 -5.96 -0.38 -0.08
N ALA A 40 -5.54 -0.59 1.17
CA ALA A 40 -4.60 -1.65 1.49
C ALA A 40 -5.22 -3.05 1.33
N THR A 41 -6.45 -3.25 1.79
CA THR A 41 -7.19 -4.51 1.60
C THR A 41 -7.42 -4.80 0.13
N GLU A 42 -7.87 -3.81 -0.64
CA GLU A 42 -8.07 -3.94 -2.09
C GLU A 42 -6.76 -4.25 -2.79
N PHE A 43 -5.67 -3.55 -2.45
CA PHE A 43 -4.34 -3.83 -2.99
C PHE A 43 -3.91 -5.28 -2.73
N VAL A 44 -4.01 -5.76 -1.49
CA VAL A 44 -3.62 -7.14 -1.13
C VAL A 44 -4.42 -8.15 -1.92
N TYR A 45 -5.74 -7.95 -2.03
CA TYR A 45 -6.63 -8.83 -2.77
C TYR A 45 -6.30 -8.85 -4.27
N VAL A 46 -6.25 -7.68 -4.89
CA VAL A 46 -5.99 -7.54 -6.34
C VAL A 46 -4.60 -8.04 -6.67
N PHE A 47 -3.57 -7.69 -5.89
CA PHE A 47 -2.21 -8.17 -6.13
C PHE A 47 -2.16 -9.70 -6.07
N TRP A 48 -2.78 -10.31 -5.05
CA TRP A 48 -2.87 -11.77 -4.93
C TRP A 48 -3.56 -12.43 -6.13
N GLU A 49 -4.68 -11.89 -6.60
CA GLU A 49 -5.38 -12.41 -7.78
C GLU A 49 -4.53 -12.32 -9.06
N ASN A 50 -3.80 -11.22 -9.22
CA ASN A 50 -2.99 -10.97 -10.42
C ASN A 50 -1.70 -11.81 -10.45
N GLN A 51 -1.22 -12.37 -9.34
CA GLN A 51 -0.03 -13.23 -9.32
C GLN A 51 -0.14 -14.49 -10.20
N SER A 52 -1.36 -14.90 -10.55
CA SER A 52 -1.62 -16.08 -11.40
C SER A 52 -1.74 -15.74 -12.89
N LEU A 53 -1.57 -14.47 -13.27
CA LEU A 53 -1.64 -14.04 -14.66
C LEU A 53 -0.47 -14.55 -15.51
N SER A 54 -0.60 -14.39 -16.83
CA SER A 54 0.55 -14.53 -17.72
C SER A 54 1.62 -13.49 -17.35
N VAL A 55 2.87 -13.78 -17.64
CA VAL A 55 3.98 -12.89 -17.27
C VAL A 55 3.85 -11.49 -17.89
N VAL A 56 3.29 -11.39 -19.11
CA VAL A 56 3.06 -10.12 -19.82
C VAL A 56 1.95 -9.33 -19.14
N ASP A 57 0.82 -9.96 -18.85
CA ASP A 57 -0.30 -9.27 -18.18
C ASP A 57 0.08 -8.86 -16.75
N LEU A 58 0.86 -9.69 -16.05
CA LEU A 58 1.40 -9.36 -14.73
C LEU A 58 2.35 -8.15 -14.79
N TYR A 59 3.23 -8.09 -15.79
CA TYR A 59 4.10 -6.94 -16.01
C TYR A 59 3.31 -5.67 -16.26
N ASP A 60 2.29 -5.71 -17.11
CA ASP A 60 1.42 -4.56 -17.37
C ASP A 60 0.68 -4.09 -16.12
N TYR A 61 0.12 -5.02 -15.33
CA TYR A 61 -0.52 -4.69 -14.05
C TYR A 61 0.44 -4.02 -13.08
N VAL A 62 1.64 -4.58 -12.87
CA VAL A 62 2.65 -4.03 -11.96
C VAL A 62 3.07 -2.62 -12.39
N ARG A 63 3.32 -2.43 -13.69
CA ARG A 63 3.77 -1.18 -14.28
C ARG A 63 2.72 -0.07 -14.24
N GLN A 64 1.44 -0.41 -14.44
CA GLN A 64 0.40 0.59 -14.67
C GLN A 64 -0.52 0.82 -13.47
N GLU A 65 -0.78 -0.20 -12.67
CA GLU A 65 -1.92 -0.20 -11.73
C GLU A 65 -1.50 -0.42 -10.28
N ALA A 66 -0.56 -1.35 -10.02
CA ALA A 66 -0.24 -1.81 -8.67
C ALA A 66 0.20 -0.71 -7.69
N SER A 67 0.80 0.37 -8.21
CA SER A 67 1.28 1.48 -7.39
C SER A 67 0.18 2.46 -6.95
N THR A 68 -0.96 2.53 -7.64
CA THR A 68 -1.98 3.57 -7.40
C THR A 68 -2.54 3.55 -5.98
N PRO A 69 -2.94 2.40 -5.39
CA PRO A 69 -3.42 2.36 -4.00
C PRO A 69 -2.38 2.85 -3.00
N LEU A 70 -1.10 2.56 -3.24
CA LEU A 70 0.02 2.94 -2.36
C LEU A 70 0.26 4.44 -2.35
N ILE A 71 0.08 5.11 -3.50
CA ILE A 71 0.16 6.58 -3.61
C ILE A 71 -0.95 7.23 -2.78
N VAL A 72 -2.17 6.67 -2.83
CA VAL A 72 -3.30 7.16 -2.05
C VAL A 72 -3.05 6.99 -0.55
N ILE A 73 -2.56 5.82 -0.13
CA ILE A 73 -2.19 5.54 1.26
C ILE A 73 -1.16 6.56 1.76
N GLN A 74 -0.07 6.78 1.00
CA GLN A 74 0.98 7.74 1.36
C GLN A 74 0.43 9.16 1.54
N HIS A 75 -0.42 9.61 0.61
CA HIS A 75 -1.04 10.94 0.70
C HIS A 75 -1.88 11.12 1.96
N TYR A 76 -2.62 10.11 2.39
CA TYR A 76 -3.41 10.18 3.63
C TYR A 76 -2.53 10.14 4.87
N CYS A 77 -1.47 9.31 4.89
CA CYS A 77 -0.48 9.34 5.96
C CYS A 77 0.16 10.72 6.11
N ASP A 78 0.57 11.36 5.01
CA ASP A 78 1.15 12.69 5.03
C ASP A 78 0.19 13.74 5.58
N LYS A 79 -1.10 13.67 5.19
CA LYS A 79 -2.14 14.54 5.74
C LYS A 79 -2.33 14.35 7.25
N LEU A 80 -2.43 13.12 7.71
CA LEU A 80 -2.59 12.77 9.12
C LEU A 80 -1.40 13.27 9.95
N LEU A 81 -0.17 13.06 9.46
CA LEU A 81 1.07 13.46 10.14
C LEU A 81 1.32 14.98 10.08
N SER A 82 0.81 15.68 9.06
CA SER A 82 1.01 17.12 8.91
C SER A 82 0.31 17.98 9.98
N GLY A 83 -0.67 17.42 10.69
CA GLY A 83 -1.49 18.15 11.67
C GLY A 83 -2.47 19.16 11.07
N LYS A 84 -2.52 19.33 9.74
CA LYS A 84 -3.39 20.30 9.04
C LYS A 84 -4.89 20.00 9.21
N ILE A 85 -5.23 18.75 9.54
CA ILE A 85 -6.61 18.27 9.75
C ILE A 85 -6.90 17.99 11.23
N GLY A 86 -6.13 18.63 12.12
CA GLY A 86 -6.10 18.33 13.54
C GLY A 86 -4.84 17.56 13.93
N LYS A 87 -4.34 17.82 15.14
CA LYS A 87 -3.18 17.11 15.68
C LYS A 87 -3.56 15.65 15.91
N LEU A 88 -2.81 14.72 15.31
CA LEU A 88 -2.96 13.30 15.56
C LEU A 88 -2.58 12.99 17.01
N HIS A 89 -3.36 12.13 17.68
CA HIS A 89 -3.03 11.66 19.02
C HIS A 89 -1.69 10.92 19.01
N GLU A 90 -0.85 11.13 20.03
CA GLU A 90 0.53 10.61 20.06
C GLU A 90 0.61 9.09 19.90
N THR A 91 -0.36 8.37 20.48
CA THR A 91 -0.51 6.91 20.38
C THR A 91 -0.58 6.39 18.95
N TYR A 92 -1.07 7.20 17.99
CA TYR A 92 -1.22 6.77 16.59
C TYR A 92 -0.12 7.26 15.67
N VAL A 93 0.74 8.17 16.12
CA VAL A 93 1.81 8.74 15.27
C VAL A 93 2.72 7.64 14.74
N GLU A 94 3.16 6.73 15.60
CA GLU A 94 4.01 5.60 15.22
C GLU A 94 3.28 4.67 14.25
N GLY A 95 2.00 4.34 14.51
CA GLY A 95 1.20 3.50 13.61
C GLY A 95 1.09 4.08 12.20
N ILE A 96 0.77 5.38 12.07
CA ILE A 96 0.69 6.05 10.77
C ILE A 96 2.07 6.12 10.07
N GLN A 97 3.15 6.30 10.83
CA GLN A 97 4.51 6.23 10.29
C GLN A 97 4.86 4.85 9.75
N LEU A 98 4.51 3.78 10.47
CA LEU A 98 4.73 2.40 10.05
C LEU A 98 3.90 2.03 8.80
N ILE A 99 2.67 2.53 8.70
CA ILE A 99 1.86 2.41 7.47
C ILE A 99 2.58 3.09 6.30
N SER A 100 3.03 4.34 6.49
CA SER A 100 3.73 5.09 5.44
C SER A 100 5.02 4.38 4.98
N GLN A 101 5.82 3.89 5.93
CA GLN A 101 7.03 3.11 5.65
C GLN A 101 6.73 1.81 4.91
N SER A 102 5.66 1.10 5.30
CA SER A 102 5.24 -0.14 4.62
C SER A 102 4.79 0.13 3.19
N ALA A 103 4.04 1.22 2.95
CA ALA A 103 3.66 1.61 1.60
C ALA A 103 4.89 1.97 0.74
N GLN A 104 5.92 2.58 1.31
CA GLN A 104 7.19 2.83 0.63
C GLN A 104 7.95 1.54 0.31
N GLN A 105 8.02 0.60 1.27
CA GLN A 105 8.63 -0.72 1.07
C GLN A 105 7.97 -1.46 -0.09
N ILE A 106 6.63 -1.54 -0.11
CA ILE A 106 5.89 -2.19 -1.21
C ILE A 106 6.23 -1.55 -2.56
N ARG A 107 6.28 -0.21 -2.64
CA ARG A 107 6.62 0.48 -3.90
C ARG A 107 8.02 0.14 -4.39
N THR A 108 9.00 0.05 -3.49
CA THR A 108 10.36 -0.39 -3.84
C THR A 108 10.37 -1.83 -4.36
N GLU A 109 9.67 -2.74 -3.67
CA GLU A 109 9.56 -4.14 -4.10
C GLU A 109 8.85 -4.28 -5.44
N LEU A 110 7.78 -3.51 -5.69
CA LEU A 110 7.11 -3.48 -7.00
C LEU A 110 8.03 -2.99 -8.12
N GLN A 111 8.91 -2.02 -7.86
CA GLN A 111 9.89 -1.54 -8.84
C GLN A 111 10.90 -2.63 -9.19
N HIS A 112 11.48 -3.30 -8.19
CA HIS A 112 12.37 -4.44 -8.44
C HIS A 112 11.64 -5.56 -9.18
N PHE A 113 10.40 -5.84 -8.82
CA PHE A 113 9.61 -6.88 -9.46
C PHE A 113 9.27 -6.53 -10.92
N GLU A 114 8.98 -5.26 -11.23
CA GLU A 114 8.81 -4.76 -12.59
C GLU A 114 10.07 -4.98 -13.43
N GLU A 115 11.24 -4.63 -12.88
CA GLU A 115 12.54 -4.81 -13.55
C GLU A 115 12.83 -6.28 -13.83
N ASP A 116 12.61 -7.16 -12.85
CA ASP A 116 12.79 -8.61 -13.00
C ASP A 116 11.85 -9.20 -14.06
N LEU A 117 10.58 -8.77 -14.09
CA LEU A 117 9.61 -9.19 -15.09
C LEU A 117 10.01 -8.72 -16.49
N TYR A 118 10.42 -7.47 -16.64
CA TYR A 118 10.88 -6.92 -17.90
C TYR A 118 12.08 -7.71 -18.46
N ASP A 119 13.10 -7.94 -17.63
CA ASP A 119 14.28 -8.71 -18.01
C ASP A 119 13.93 -10.15 -18.41
N PHE A 120 12.99 -10.78 -17.70
CA PHE A 120 12.52 -12.11 -18.03
C PHE A 120 11.79 -12.14 -19.38
N ILE A 121 10.87 -11.21 -19.62
CA ILE A 121 10.10 -11.12 -20.86
C ILE A 121 11.03 -10.92 -22.07
N GLN A 122 12.02 -10.03 -21.95
CA GLN A 122 13.04 -9.78 -22.97
C GLN A 122 13.87 -11.05 -23.28
N ARG A 123 14.29 -11.80 -22.26
CA ARG A 123 15.05 -13.06 -22.44
C ARG A 123 14.24 -14.15 -23.14
N MET A 124 12.93 -14.14 -22.95
CA MET A 124 12.01 -15.10 -23.59
C MET A 124 11.67 -14.72 -25.04
N GLY A 125 12.09 -13.53 -25.50
CA GLY A 125 11.88 -13.08 -26.87
C GLY A 125 10.44 -12.62 -27.16
N PHE A 126 9.67 -12.28 -26.13
CA PHE A 126 8.40 -11.59 -26.30
C PHE A 126 8.64 -10.10 -26.56
N GLU A 127 7.85 -9.51 -27.45
CA GLU A 127 7.85 -8.05 -27.67
C GLU A 127 6.98 -7.38 -26.60
N THR A 128 7.55 -6.43 -25.85
CA THR A 128 6.88 -5.55 -24.87
C THR A 128 6.65 -4.16 -25.42
#